data_AF-A0A382YFD2-F1
#
_entry.id   AF-A0A382YFD2-F1
#
_cell.length_a   1.000
_cell.length_b   1.000
_cell.length_c   1.000
_cell.angle_alpha   90.00
_cell.angle_beta   90.00
_cell.angle_gamma   90.00
#
_symmetry.space_group_name_H-M   'P 1'
#
loop_
_entity.id
_entity.type
_entity.pdbx_description
1 polymer ?
#
loop_
_entity_poly.entity_id
_entity_poly.type
_entity_poly.pdbx_seq_one_letter_code
_entity_poly.pdbx_strand_id
1 'polypeptide(L)'
;MITQSAFPNIYQVIEVSKKKLHVKNDINFFVTSNPFPNGYCRVLPNLYAADIILTSSLIELLSLEELKCVIGHEIAHFIFQHLNYPQASQANNEIERFNLRTLQRAAEISADRIGFVSCANEKIAFRTELKLASGLSDKFLKENDNFYIEQMELLKKNVDRDLIEATHPSFLSRIYAIHLFSQTKEYHQWIKSQNEGQYSLAEIDQKIEKNLEELSGNERSFQNKEAFDEAYLWISVY
;
A
#
# COMPACT_ATOMS: atom_id res chain seq x y z
N MET A 1 4.36 -14.50 -20.32
CA MET A 1 2.99 -14.38 -19.78
C MET A 1 2.77 -15.52 -18.81
N ILE A 2 2.07 -15.27 -17.71
CA ILE A 2 1.69 -16.28 -16.72
C ILE A 2 0.42 -16.98 -17.22
N THR A 3 0.49 -18.29 -17.43
CA THR A 3 -0.63 -19.13 -17.88
C THR A 3 -0.73 -20.38 -17.00
N GLN A 4 -1.90 -21.01 -16.99
CA GLN A 4 -2.13 -22.27 -16.25
C GLN A 4 -1.12 -23.37 -16.65
N SER A 5 -0.71 -23.43 -17.93
CA SER A 5 0.20 -24.48 -18.42
C SER A 5 1.67 -24.23 -18.07
N ALA A 6 2.12 -22.97 -18.07
CA ALA A 6 3.51 -22.63 -17.82
C ALA A 6 3.81 -22.41 -16.33
N PHE A 7 2.88 -21.81 -15.58
CA PHE A 7 3.07 -21.41 -14.18
C PHE A 7 1.81 -21.74 -13.35
N PRO A 8 1.44 -23.03 -13.20
CA PRO A 8 0.15 -23.44 -12.63
C PRO A 8 -0.11 -22.87 -11.23
N ASN A 9 0.90 -22.89 -10.36
CA ASN A 9 0.76 -22.42 -8.98
C ASN A 9 0.53 -20.90 -8.91
N ILE A 10 1.30 -20.12 -9.68
CA ILE A 10 1.18 -18.65 -9.71
C ILE A 10 -0.14 -18.24 -10.36
N TYR A 11 -0.52 -18.92 -11.44
CA TYR A 11 -1.80 -18.71 -12.10
C TYR A 11 -2.97 -18.96 -11.13
N GLN A 12 -2.91 -20.04 -10.34
CA GLN A 12 -3.93 -20.31 -9.32
C GLN A 12 -4.00 -19.21 -8.27
N VAL A 13 -2.85 -18.69 -7.80
CA VAL A 13 -2.80 -17.54 -6.87
C VAL A 13 -3.51 -16.32 -7.46
N ILE A 14 -3.23 -16.00 -8.73
CA ILE A 14 -3.87 -14.87 -9.43
C ILE A 14 -5.39 -15.04 -9.49
N GLU A 15 -5.87 -16.22 -9.91
CA GLU A 15 -7.30 -16.47 -10.05
C GLU A 15 -8.03 -16.45 -8.71
N VAL A 16 -7.40 -16.96 -7.65
CA VAL A 16 -7.93 -16.87 -6.27
C VAL A 16 -8.05 -15.41 -5.84
N SER A 17 -7.00 -14.60 -6.06
CA SER A 17 -7.02 -13.17 -5.72
C SER A 17 -8.10 -12.41 -6.52
N LYS A 18 -8.17 -12.60 -7.85
CA LYS A 18 -9.20 -11.96 -8.70
C LYS A 18 -10.62 -12.33 -8.26
N LYS A 19 -10.86 -13.61 -7.95
CA LYS A 19 -12.16 -14.08 -7.46
C LYS A 19 -12.53 -13.44 -6.13
N LYS A 20 -11.58 -13.36 -5.20
CA LYS A 20 -11.78 -12.77 -3.87
C LYS A 20 -12.01 -11.26 -3.90
N LEU A 21 -11.41 -10.58 -4.87
CA LEU A 21 -11.56 -9.15 -5.12
C LEU A 21 -12.73 -8.81 -6.05
N HIS A 22 -13.46 -9.79 -6.55
CA HIS A 22 -14.57 -9.63 -7.50
C HIS A 22 -14.18 -8.86 -8.78
N VAL A 23 -12.93 -9.01 -9.24
CA VAL A 23 -12.40 -8.34 -10.43
C VAL A 23 -12.93 -9.00 -11.68
N LYS A 24 -13.57 -8.21 -12.54
CA LYS A 24 -14.09 -8.64 -13.85
C LYS A 24 -13.26 -8.15 -15.03
N ASN A 25 -12.30 -7.25 -14.79
CA ASN A 25 -11.45 -6.69 -15.82
C ASN A 25 -10.45 -7.72 -16.38
N ASP A 26 -10.06 -7.50 -17.63
CA ASP A 26 -9.01 -8.25 -18.29
C ASP A 26 -7.64 -7.75 -17.80
N ILE A 27 -7.13 -8.43 -16.78
CA ILE A 27 -5.78 -8.18 -16.22
C ILE A 27 -4.89 -9.36 -16.59
N ASN A 28 -3.86 -9.07 -17.40
CA ASN A 28 -2.84 -10.04 -17.77
C ASN A 28 -1.66 -9.98 -16.80
N PHE A 29 -1.01 -11.11 -16.59
CA PHE A 29 0.17 -11.19 -15.72
C PHE A 29 1.39 -11.66 -16.49
N PHE A 30 2.54 -11.06 -16.20
CA PHE A 30 3.82 -11.38 -16.83
C PHE A 30 4.92 -11.52 -15.78
N VAL A 31 5.91 -12.35 -16.10
CA VAL A 31 7.16 -12.42 -15.35
C VAL A 31 8.26 -11.80 -16.20
N THR A 32 9.09 -10.95 -15.59
CA THR A 32 10.31 -10.43 -16.22
C THR A 32 11.55 -10.82 -15.42
N SER A 33 12.65 -11.10 -16.12
CA SER A 33 13.94 -11.38 -15.48
C SER A 33 14.51 -10.09 -14.91
N ASN A 34 14.54 -9.97 -13.58
CA ASN A 34 15.12 -8.83 -12.88
C ASN A 34 15.57 -9.27 -11.48
N PRO A 35 16.81 -8.97 -11.05
CA PRO A 35 17.31 -9.34 -9.72
C PRO A 35 16.68 -8.53 -8.59
N PHE A 36 16.05 -7.38 -8.87
CA PHE A 36 15.41 -6.53 -7.86
C PHE A 36 13.92 -6.93 -7.68
N PRO A 37 13.49 -7.35 -6.47
CA PRO A 37 12.10 -7.73 -6.22
C PRO A 37 11.17 -6.54 -6.45
N ASN A 38 10.23 -6.67 -7.40
CA ASN A 38 9.26 -5.63 -7.67
C ASN A 38 8.01 -6.18 -8.39
N GLY A 39 6.88 -5.49 -8.20
CA GLY A 39 5.66 -5.62 -8.98
C GLY A 39 5.28 -4.25 -9.53
N TYR A 40 4.70 -4.20 -10.73
CA TYR A 40 4.10 -2.95 -11.20
C TYR A 40 2.98 -3.21 -12.20
N CYS A 41 1.99 -2.32 -12.17
CA CYS A 41 0.91 -2.25 -13.15
C CYS A 41 1.27 -1.36 -14.34
N ARG A 42 0.82 -1.75 -15.54
CA ARG A 42 0.82 -0.95 -16.77
C ARG A 42 -0.60 -0.93 -17.35
N VAL A 43 -1.20 0.25 -17.39
CA VAL A 43 -2.52 0.46 -18.00
C VAL A 43 -2.39 0.43 -19.53
N LEU A 44 -3.28 -0.30 -20.20
CA LEU A 44 -3.32 -0.37 -21.66
C LEU A 44 -4.14 0.80 -22.26
N PRO A 45 -3.91 1.18 -23.53
CA PRO A 45 -4.55 2.35 -24.15
C PRO A 45 -6.09 2.34 -24.15
N ASN A 46 -6.71 1.17 -24.01
CA ASN A 46 -8.16 1.01 -23.96
C ASN A 46 -8.77 1.21 -22.56
N LEU A 47 -8.00 1.63 -21.55
CA LEU A 47 -8.38 1.97 -20.17
C LEU A 47 -9.09 0.88 -19.34
N TYR A 48 -9.59 -0.19 -19.96
CA TYR A 48 -10.32 -1.29 -19.30
C TYR A 48 -9.47 -2.54 -19.04
N ALA A 49 -8.22 -2.54 -19.52
CA ALA A 49 -7.28 -3.65 -19.37
C ALA A 49 -5.93 -3.17 -18.84
N ALA A 50 -5.24 -4.06 -18.12
CA ALA A 50 -3.92 -3.81 -17.58
C ALA A 50 -3.02 -5.03 -17.68
N ASP A 51 -1.73 -4.77 -17.77
CA ASP A 51 -0.70 -5.77 -17.58
C ASP A 51 -0.08 -5.55 -16.20
N ILE A 52 -0.02 -6.59 -15.38
CA ILE A 52 0.75 -6.61 -14.14
C ILE A 52 2.03 -7.41 -14.39
N ILE A 53 3.17 -6.78 -14.12
CA ILE A 53 4.49 -7.35 -14.33
C ILE A 53 5.11 -7.64 -12.96
N LEU A 54 5.50 -8.90 -12.75
CA LEU A 54 6.21 -9.35 -11.56
C LEU A 54 7.65 -9.68 -11.93
N THR A 55 8.61 -9.29 -11.10
CA THR A 55 10.01 -9.70 -11.33
C THR A 55 10.24 -11.14 -10.89
N SER A 56 11.20 -11.81 -11.53
CA SER A 56 11.61 -13.17 -11.16
C SER A 56 12.07 -13.23 -9.71
N SER A 57 12.83 -12.24 -9.23
CA SER A 57 13.30 -12.23 -7.83
C SER A 57 12.18 -12.01 -6.82
N LEU A 58 11.10 -11.30 -7.18
CA LEU A 58 9.91 -11.19 -6.32
C LEU A 58 9.24 -12.56 -6.14
N ILE A 59 9.07 -13.30 -7.23
CA ILE A 59 8.45 -14.63 -7.21
C ILE A 59 9.29 -15.63 -6.40
N GLU A 60 10.61 -15.55 -6.49
CA GLU A 60 11.53 -16.39 -5.71
C GLU A 60 11.59 -15.99 -4.22
N LEU A 61 11.35 -14.72 -3.91
CA LEU A 61 11.40 -14.19 -2.54
C LEU A 61 10.16 -14.56 -1.71
N LEU A 62 8.99 -14.55 -2.34
CA LEU A 62 7.70 -14.68 -1.68
C LEU A 62 7.12 -16.09 -1.79
N SER A 63 6.52 -16.57 -0.71
CA SER A 63 5.63 -17.72 -0.74
C SER A 63 4.36 -17.40 -1.55
N LEU A 64 3.62 -18.44 -1.97
CA LEU A 64 2.37 -18.26 -2.71
C LEU A 64 1.31 -17.47 -1.93
N GLU A 65 1.30 -17.55 -0.59
CA GLU A 65 0.38 -16.78 0.26
C GLU A 65 0.78 -15.30 0.35
N GLU A 66 2.08 -15.01 0.47
CA GLU A 66 2.62 -13.65 0.46
C GLU A 66 2.43 -12.98 -0.92
N LEU A 67 2.59 -13.76 -2.00
CA LEU A 67 2.38 -13.29 -3.37
C LEU A 67 0.92 -12.84 -3.61
N LYS A 68 -0.06 -13.39 -2.89
CA LYS A 68 -1.45 -12.89 -2.94
C LYS A 68 -1.53 -11.43 -2.50
N CYS A 69 -0.75 -11.03 -1.50
CA CYS A 69 -0.77 -9.65 -1.02
C CYS A 69 -0.25 -8.70 -2.12
N VAL A 70 0.86 -9.04 -2.79
CA VAL A 70 1.41 -8.20 -3.88
C VAL A 70 0.48 -8.17 -5.10
N ILE A 71 -0.09 -9.33 -5.50
CA ILE A 71 -1.05 -9.37 -6.61
C ILE A 71 -2.27 -8.49 -6.31
N GLY A 72 -2.81 -8.57 -5.09
CA GLY A 72 -3.94 -7.73 -4.68
C GLY A 72 -3.60 -6.25 -4.71
N HIS A 73 -2.42 -5.88 -4.21
CA HIS A 73 -1.90 -4.52 -4.22
C HIS A 73 -1.77 -3.96 -5.66
N GLU A 74 -1.16 -4.70 -6.57
CA GLU A 74 -1.03 -4.27 -7.98
C GLU A 74 -2.38 -4.16 -8.71
N ILE A 75 -3.31 -5.08 -8.42
CA ILE A 75 -4.69 -5.01 -8.92
C ILE A 75 -5.36 -3.72 -8.42
N ALA A 76 -5.11 -3.31 -7.19
CA ALA A 76 -5.70 -2.11 -6.60
C ALA A 76 -5.24 -0.84 -7.33
N HIS A 77 -3.95 -0.73 -7.65
CA HIS A 77 -3.44 0.39 -8.44
C HIS A 77 -4.16 0.55 -9.78
N PHE A 78 -4.53 -0.56 -10.42
CA PHE A 78 -5.35 -0.52 -11.62
C PHE A 78 -6.80 -0.12 -11.33
N ILE A 79 -7.47 -0.78 -10.39
CA ILE A 79 -8.91 -0.55 -10.11
C ILE A 79 -9.15 0.89 -9.63
N PHE A 80 -8.30 1.40 -8.76
CA PHE A 80 -8.38 2.75 -8.21
C PHE A 80 -7.72 3.81 -9.12
N GLN A 81 -7.19 3.40 -10.28
CA GLN A 81 -6.60 4.30 -11.27
C GLN A 81 -5.47 5.17 -10.68
N HIS A 82 -4.71 4.63 -9.73
CA HIS A 82 -3.62 5.34 -9.06
C HIS A 82 -2.55 5.84 -10.04
N LEU A 83 -2.37 5.16 -11.18
CA LEU A 83 -1.43 5.58 -12.22
C LEU A 83 -1.81 6.90 -12.91
N ASN A 84 -3.08 7.32 -12.80
CA ASN A 84 -3.55 8.59 -13.35
C ASN A 84 -3.40 9.75 -12.35
N TYR A 85 -2.95 9.48 -11.12
CA TYR A 85 -2.76 10.54 -10.13
C TYR A 85 -1.57 11.44 -10.54
N PRO A 86 -1.67 12.75 -10.30
CA PRO A 86 -0.56 13.67 -10.52
C PRO A 86 0.66 13.25 -9.71
N GLN A 87 1.82 13.28 -10.35
CA GLN A 87 3.08 12.91 -9.70
C GLN A 87 3.64 14.12 -8.97
N ALA A 88 4.20 13.92 -7.76
CA ALA A 88 4.80 15.02 -7.00
C ALA A 88 5.95 15.74 -7.76
N SER A 89 6.59 15.08 -8.73
CA SER A 89 7.59 15.70 -9.62
C SER A 89 7.01 16.71 -10.62
N GLN A 90 5.69 16.76 -10.78
CA GLN A 90 4.96 17.70 -11.63
C GLN A 90 4.45 18.92 -10.85
N ALA A 91 4.70 18.99 -9.53
CA ALA A 91 4.27 20.10 -8.70
C ALA A 91 4.91 21.43 -9.14
N ASN A 92 4.13 22.51 -9.09
CA ASN A 92 4.59 23.86 -9.42
C ASN A 92 5.31 24.54 -8.25
N ASN A 93 5.03 24.13 -7.02
CA ASN A 93 5.64 24.67 -5.81
C ASN A 93 5.73 23.60 -4.70
N GLU A 94 6.38 23.95 -3.59
CA GLU A 94 6.63 23.00 -2.49
C GLU A 94 5.35 22.55 -1.78
N ILE A 95 4.38 23.45 -1.59
CA ILE A 95 3.09 23.14 -0.97
C ILE A 95 2.34 22.10 -1.81
N GLU A 96 2.27 22.31 -3.12
CA GLU A 96 1.69 21.35 -4.06
C GLU A 96 2.46 20.02 -4.02
N ARG A 97 3.80 20.06 -3.98
CA ARG A 97 4.64 18.86 -3.87
C ARG A 97 4.29 18.04 -2.63
N PHE A 98 4.14 18.68 -1.47
CA PHE A 98 3.75 17.99 -0.23
C PHE A 98 2.35 17.38 -0.33
N ASN A 99 1.38 18.12 -0.88
CA ASN A 99 0.01 17.61 -1.04
C ASN A 99 -0.04 16.42 -2.03
N LEU A 100 0.71 16.48 -3.13
CA LEU A 100 0.84 15.37 -4.08
C LEU A 100 1.54 14.15 -3.47
N ARG A 101 2.57 14.35 -2.64
CA ARG A 101 3.20 13.26 -1.87
C ARG A 101 2.21 12.57 -0.93
N THR A 102 1.38 13.34 -0.24
CA THR A 102 0.33 12.78 0.61
C THR A 102 -0.69 11.97 -0.20
N LEU A 103 -1.09 12.45 -1.38
CA LEU A 103 -1.97 11.71 -2.28
C LEU A 103 -1.34 10.38 -2.74
N GLN A 104 -0.05 10.39 -3.11
CA GLN A 104 0.69 9.18 -3.46
C GLN A 104 0.74 8.17 -2.29
N ARG A 105 1.00 8.64 -1.06
CA ARG A 105 0.98 7.77 0.13
C ARG A 105 -0.40 7.17 0.39
N ALA A 106 -1.47 7.94 0.22
CA ALA A 106 -2.84 7.42 0.35
C ALA A 106 -3.16 6.35 -0.72
N ALA A 107 -2.61 6.49 -1.93
CA ALA A 107 -2.71 5.48 -2.97
C ALA A 107 -2.04 4.15 -2.55
N GLU A 108 -0.85 4.20 -1.93
CA GLU A 108 -0.19 3.01 -1.40
C GLU A 108 -1.00 2.36 -0.27
N ILE A 109 -1.45 3.14 0.72
CA ILE A 109 -2.25 2.62 1.85
C ILE A 109 -3.55 1.97 1.37
N SER A 110 -4.23 2.56 0.40
CA SER A 110 -5.45 1.96 -0.16
C SER A 110 -5.16 0.71 -0.99
N ALA A 111 -4.02 0.64 -1.69
CA ALA A 111 -3.58 -0.57 -2.37
C ALA A 111 -3.22 -1.69 -1.38
N ASP A 112 -2.57 -1.36 -0.27
CA ASP A 112 -2.22 -2.30 0.81
C ASP A 112 -3.45 -2.96 1.43
N ARG A 113 -4.56 -2.22 1.55
CA ARG A 113 -5.83 -2.80 2.03
C ARG A 113 -6.32 -3.92 1.13
N ILE A 114 -6.22 -3.74 -0.18
CA ILE A 114 -6.65 -4.75 -1.17
C ILE A 114 -5.66 -5.91 -1.25
N GLY A 115 -4.37 -5.64 -1.10
CA GLY A 115 -3.36 -6.67 -0.88
C GLY A 115 -3.67 -7.51 0.36
N PHE A 116 -3.95 -6.85 1.48
CA PHE A 116 -4.35 -7.50 2.72
C PHE A 116 -5.65 -8.28 2.58
N VAL A 117 -6.69 -7.75 1.92
CA VAL A 117 -7.91 -8.49 1.60
C VAL A 117 -7.57 -9.75 0.80
N SER A 118 -6.65 -9.68 -0.15
CA SER A 118 -6.27 -10.82 -1.00
C SER A 118 -5.67 -11.96 -0.18
N CYS A 119 -4.72 -11.68 0.73
CA CYS A 119 -4.14 -12.71 1.59
C CYS A 119 -4.96 -13.03 2.87
N ALA A 120 -5.81 -12.11 3.35
CA ALA A 120 -6.62 -12.17 4.58
C ALA A 120 -5.92 -12.79 5.79
N ASN A 121 -4.63 -12.49 5.96
CA ASN A 121 -3.85 -12.94 7.11
C ASN A 121 -2.82 -11.87 7.44
N GLU A 122 -2.92 -11.32 8.66
CA GLU A 122 -2.14 -10.16 9.10
C GLU A 122 -0.65 -10.52 9.21
N LYS A 123 -0.34 -11.73 9.66
CA LYS A 123 1.05 -12.22 9.71
C LYS A 123 1.64 -12.36 8.31
N ILE A 124 0.86 -12.83 7.34
CA ILE A 124 1.32 -12.96 5.95
C ILE A 124 1.57 -11.60 5.31
N ALA A 125 0.66 -10.64 5.52
CA ALA A 125 0.87 -9.27 5.06
C ALA A 125 2.11 -8.63 5.69
N PHE A 126 2.29 -8.82 7.01
CA PHE A 126 3.50 -8.37 7.71
C PHE A 126 4.78 -8.96 7.13
N ARG A 127 4.82 -10.29 6.99
CA ARG A 127 5.99 -10.98 6.43
C ARG A 127 6.28 -10.52 5.01
N THR A 128 5.24 -10.33 4.19
CA THR A 128 5.39 -9.85 2.81
C THR A 128 6.12 -8.51 2.78
N GLU A 129 5.61 -7.51 3.50
CA GLU A 129 6.22 -6.19 3.56
C GLU A 129 7.64 -6.23 4.18
N LEU A 130 7.88 -7.08 5.18
CA LEU A 130 9.22 -7.23 5.78
C LEU A 130 10.22 -7.77 4.77
N LYS A 131 9.81 -8.78 3.98
CA LYS A 131 10.64 -9.34 2.90
C LYS A 131 10.87 -8.31 1.80
N LEU A 132 9.86 -7.53 1.41
CA LEU A 132 10.00 -6.46 0.42
C LEU A 132 10.95 -5.37 0.89
N ALA A 133 10.83 -4.93 2.15
CA ALA A 133 11.67 -3.87 2.72
C ALA A 133 13.13 -4.32 2.93
N SER A 134 13.34 -5.59 3.32
CA SER A 134 14.70 -6.11 3.61
C SER A 134 15.38 -6.80 2.43
N GLY A 135 14.61 -7.30 1.46
CA GLY A 135 15.07 -8.20 0.41
C GLY A 135 15.47 -9.59 0.90
N LEU A 136 15.20 -9.93 2.17
CA LEU A 136 15.63 -11.19 2.79
C LEU A 136 14.52 -12.25 2.73
N SER A 137 14.89 -13.48 2.37
CA SER A 137 13.98 -14.62 2.43
C SER A 137 13.87 -15.22 3.83
N ASP A 138 12.99 -16.21 3.98
CA ASP A 138 12.76 -16.93 5.25
C ASP A 138 14.02 -17.59 5.81
N LYS A 139 15.06 -17.79 4.98
CA LYS A 139 16.36 -18.29 5.42
C LYS A 139 17.00 -17.41 6.50
N PHE A 140 16.77 -16.10 6.45
CA PHE A 140 17.38 -15.13 7.36
C PHE A 140 16.37 -14.53 8.35
N LEU A 141 15.07 -14.61 8.04
CA LEU A 141 14.00 -14.08 8.88
C LEU A 141 13.49 -15.15 9.84
N LYS A 142 13.73 -14.96 11.14
CA LYS A 142 13.16 -15.83 12.18
C LYS A 142 11.64 -15.65 12.25
N GLU A 143 10.92 -16.76 12.40
CA GLU A 143 9.52 -16.73 12.82
C GLU A 143 9.45 -16.35 14.30
N ASN A 144 9.52 -15.05 14.59
CA ASN A 144 9.23 -14.55 15.92
C ASN A 144 7.98 -13.68 15.87
N ASP A 145 6.86 -14.25 16.34
CA ASP A 145 5.58 -13.54 16.42
C ASP A 145 5.66 -12.26 17.27
N ASN A 146 6.59 -12.18 18.24
CA ASN A 146 6.77 -10.99 19.07
C ASN A 146 7.42 -9.83 18.33
N PHE A 147 8.24 -10.10 17.31
CA PHE A 147 8.90 -9.05 16.54
C PHE A 147 7.86 -8.12 15.89
N TYR A 148 6.80 -8.70 15.34
CA TYR A 148 5.67 -7.94 14.78
C TYR A 148 5.08 -6.94 15.78
N ILE A 149 4.73 -7.43 16.97
CA ILE A 149 4.10 -6.64 18.03
C ILE A 149 5.06 -5.55 18.54
N GLU A 150 6.35 -5.88 18.70
CA GLU A 150 7.37 -4.92 19.10
C GLU A 150 7.53 -3.79 18.07
N GLN A 151 7.58 -4.11 16.78
CA GLN A 151 7.67 -3.11 15.71
C GLN A 151 6.44 -2.18 15.70
N MET A 152 5.25 -2.72 15.94
CA MET A 152 4.02 -1.95 16.04
C MET A 152 4.02 -0.95 17.22
N GLU A 153 4.59 -1.32 18.36
CA GLU A 153 4.68 -0.42 19.51
C GLU A 153 5.75 0.66 19.35
N LEU A 154 6.80 0.41 18.56
CA LEU A 154 7.84 1.40 18.24
C LEU A 154 7.32 2.55 17.37
N LEU A 155 6.36 2.27 16.47
CA LEU A 155 5.74 3.28 15.60
C LEU A 155 4.98 4.39 16.34
N LYS A 156 4.51 4.12 17.56
CA LYS A 156 3.83 5.13 18.37
C LYS A 156 4.79 6.22 18.88
N LYS A 157 6.12 6.07 18.72
CA LYS A 157 7.10 6.83 19.52
C LYS A 157 8.09 7.69 18.74
N ASN A 158 8.31 7.47 17.44
CA ASN A 158 9.45 8.09 16.74
C ASN A 158 9.02 8.87 15.50
N VAL A 159 9.28 10.18 15.49
CA VAL A 159 9.18 11.05 14.31
C VAL A 159 10.38 10.77 13.40
N ASP A 160 10.14 10.59 12.11
CA ASP A 160 11.19 10.37 11.10
C ASP A 160 11.00 11.36 9.96
N ARG A 161 11.87 12.38 9.92
CA ARG A 161 11.79 13.47 8.95
C ARG A 161 12.12 13.02 7.52
N ASP A 162 12.83 11.91 7.33
CA ASP A 162 13.12 11.40 5.99
C ASP A 162 11.85 10.87 5.30
N LEU A 163 10.77 10.61 6.05
CA LEU A 163 9.45 10.27 5.53
C LEU A 163 8.76 11.42 4.79
N ILE A 164 9.22 12.66 4.97
CA ILE A 164 8.66 13.84 4.30
C ILE A 164 8.88 13.76 2.79
N GLU A 165 10.04 13.30 2.34
CA GLU A 165 10.41 13.23 0.91
C GLU A 165 10.13 11.86 0.27
N ALA A 166 9.82 10.85 1.08
CA ALA A 166 9.54 9.50 0.62
C ALA A 166 8.29 9.43 -0.29
N THR A 167 8.43 8.73 -1.42
CA THR A 167 7.34 8.44 -2.38
C THR A 167 6.35 7.41 -1.82
N HIS A 168 6.85 6.45 -1.05
CA HIS A 168 6.07 5.41 -0.38
C HIS A 168 6.11 5.64 1.13
N PRO A 169 5.01 5.34 1.87
CA PRO A 169 5.06 5.31 3.32
C PRO A 169 6.14 4.31 3.79
N SER A 170 6.73 4.54 4.96
CA SER A 170 7.67 3.55 5.51
C SER A 170 7.01 2.19 5.70
N PHE A 171 7.82 1.14 5.60
CA PHE A 171 7.45 -0.24 5.93
C PHE A 171 6.57 -0.30 7.18
N LEU A 172 7.03 0.34 8.26
CA LEU A 172 6.33 0.34 9.54
C LEU A 172 4.94 1.03 9.43
N SER A 173 4.84 2.19 8.76
CA SER A 173 3.57 2.90 8.59
C SER A 173 2.53 2.08 7.81
N ARG A 174 2.96 1.38 6.75
CA ARG A 174 2.10 0.50 5.95
C ARG A 174 1.54 -0.65 6.79
N ILE A 175 2.39 -1.28 7.58
CA ILE A 175 2.00 -2.35 8.49
C ILE A 175 1.01 -1.87 9.54
N TYR A 176 1.25 -0.71 10.15
CA TYR A 176 0.32 -0.14 11.11
C TYR A 176 -1.04 0.16 10.48
N ALA A 177 -1.06 0.70 9.27
CA ALA A 177 -2.29 0.92 8.53
C ALA A 177 -3.04 -0.38 8.21
N ILE A 178 -2.34 -1.46 7.83
CA ILE A 178 -2.93 -2.79 7.62
C ILE A 178 -3.53 -3.32 8.92
N HIS A 179 -2.82 -3.20 10.05
CA HIS A 179 -3.33 -3.63 11.35
C HIS A 179 -4.60 -2.85 11.74
N LEU A 180 -4.58 -1.52 11.62
CA LEU A 180 -5.76 -0.71 11.91
C LEU A 180 -6.94 -1.09 11.00
N PHE A 181 -6.66 -1.31 9.71
CA PHE A 181 -7.68 -1.76 8.76
C PHE A 181 -8.23 -3.16 9.10
N SER A 182 -7.40 -4.06 9.65
CA SER A 182 -7.85 -5.39 10.12
C SER A 182 -8.87 -5.30 11.25
N GLN A 183 -8.96 -4.17 11.96
CA GLN A 183 -9.94 -3.92 13.02
C GLN A 183 -11.25 -3.27 12.51
N THR A 184 -11.39 -3.04 11.20
CA THR A 184 -12.57 -2.35 10.63
C THR A 184 -13.74 -3.27 10.38
N LYS A 185 -14.96 -2.74 10.56
CA LYS A 185 -16.21 -3.47 10.27
C LYS A 185 -16.29 -3.86 8.79
N GLU A 186 -15.87 -2.95 7.91
CA GLU A 186 -15.89 -3.09 6.47
C GLU A 186 -14.98 -4.23 5.99
N TYR A 187 -13.78 -4.35 6.57
CA TYR A 187 -12.90 -5.49 6.29
C TYR A 187 -13.56 -6.81 6.69
N HIS A 188 -14.06 -6.89 7.93
CA HIS A 188 -14.70 -8.09 8.46
C HIS A 188 -15.95 -8.50 7.68
N GLN A 189 -16.76 -7.53 7.24
CA GLN A 189 -17.89 -7.75 6.37
C GLN A 189 -17.46 -8.31 5.00
N TRP A 190 -16.39 -7.76 4.40
CA TRP A 190 -15.88 -8.22 3.11
C TRP A 190 -15.42 -9.68 3.17
N ILE A 191 -14.61 -10.02 4.16
CA ILE A 191 -14.08 -11.39 4.30
C ILE A 191 -15.07 -12.37 4.93
N LYS A 192 -16.26 -11.90 5.35
CA LYS A 192 -17.30 -12.69 6.02
C LYS A 192 -16.78 -13.40 7.28
N SER A 193 -16.04 -12.65 8.10
CA SER A 193 -15.50 -13.11 9.38
C SER A 193 -16.59 -13.21 10.45
N GLN A 194 -16.33 -14.00 11.50
CA GLN A 194 -17.16 -14.03 12.71
C GLN A 194 -16.92 -12.81 13.62
N ASN A 195 -15.74 -12.19 13.54
CA ASN A 195 -15.47 -10.93 14.21
C ASN A 195 -16.15 -9.82 13.40
N GLU A 196 -16.86 -8.91 14.06
CA GLU A 196 -17.59 -7.80 13.42
C GLU A 196 -16.72 -6.57 13.18
N GLY A 197 -15.49 -6.52 13.73
CA GLY A 197 -14.67 -5.31 13.74
C GLY A 197 -15.12 -4.31 14.80
N GLN A 198 -14.22 -3.42 15.22
CA GLN A 198 -14.47 -2.46 16.30
C GLN A 198 -14.66 -1.04 15.77
N TYR A 199 -13.96 -0.69 14.70
CA TYR A 199 -13.92 0.67 14.15
C TYR A 199 -14.58 0.72 12.78
N SER A 200 -15.12 1.89 12.41
CA SER A 200 -15.44 2.18 11.01
C SER A 200 -14.19 2.51 10.21
N LEU A 201 -14.29 2.39 8.88
CA LEU A 201 -13.22 2.75 7.97
C LEU A 201 -12.82 4.22 8.11
N ALA A 202 -13.79 5.12 8.25
CA ALA A 202 -13.55 6.56 8.40
C ALA A 202 -12.76 6.89 9.69
N GLU A 203 -13.04 6.21 10.80
CA GLU A 203 -12.28 6.39 12.05
C GLU A 203 -10.83 5.92 11.89
N ILE A 204 -10.60 4.83 11.17
CA ILE A 204 -9.25 4.32 10.90
C ILE A 204 -8.51 5.20 9.91
N ASP A 205 -9.18 5.73 8.89
CA ASP A 205 -8.60 6.70 7.94
C ASP A 205 -8.06 7.93 8.67
N GLN A 206 -8.84 8.50 9.59
CA GLN A 206 -8.40 9.64 10.40
C GLN A 206 -7.20 9.30 11.30
N LYS A 207 -7.17 8.10 11.89
CA LYS A 207 -6.03 7.65 12.72
C LYS A 207 -4.76 7.47 11.88
N ILE A 208 -4.88 6.90 10.68
CA ILE A 208 -3.76 6.69 9.77
C ILE A 208 -3.24 8.03 9.28
N GLU A 209 -4.11 8.93 8.81
CA GLU A 209 -3.72 10.27 8.35
C GLU A 209 -2.99 11.02 9.46
N LYS A 210 -3.57 11.08 10.66
CA LYS A 210 -2.94 11.72 11.82
C LYS A 210 -1.57 11.13 12.14
N ASN A 211 -1.44 9.80 12.15
CA ASN A 211 -0.16 9.15 12.43
C ASN A 211 0.90 9.47 11.37
N LEU A 212 0.53 9.42 10.08
CA LEU A 212 1.44 9.78 8.99
C LEU A 212 1.87 11.26 9.06
N GLU A 213 0.95 12.16 9.41
CA GLU A 213 1.27 13.58 9.61
C GLU A 213 2.25 13.77 10.77
N GLU A 214 1.97 13.17 11.93
CA GLU A 214 2.84 13.25 13.12
C GLU A 214 4.25 12.69 12.84
N LEU A 215 4.33 11.54 12.16
CA LEU A 215 5.60 10.91 11.77
C LEU A 215 6.42 11.81 10.83
N SER A 216 5.75 12.56 9.95
CA SER A 216 6.37 13.54 9.04
C SER A 216 6.63 14.91 9.69
N GLY A 217 6.44 15.06 11.00
CA GLY A 217 6.65 16.32 11.71
C GLY A 217 5.57 17.38 11.46
N ASN A 218 4.41 17.00 10.92
CA ASN A 218 3.29 17.89 10.56
C ASN A 218 3.62 18.96 9.51
N GLU A 219 4.67 18.78 8.70
CA GLU A 219 5.15 19.77 7.74
C GLU A 219 4.07 20.18 6.72
N ARG A 220 3.31 19.23 6.18
CA ARG A 220 2.18 19.53 5.28
C ARG A 220 1.21 20.52 5.91
N SER A 221 0.80 20.23 7.15
CA SER A 221 -0.20 21.01 7.88
C SER A 221 0.35 22.40 8.24
N PHE A 222 1.64 22.50 8.56
CA PHE A 222 2.32 23.78 8.77
C PHE A 222 2.34 24.62 7.49
N GLN A 223 2.82 24.06 6.37
CA GLN A 223 2.94 24.75 5.08
C GLN A 223 1.58 25.20 4.53
N ASN A 224 0.57 24.33 4.59
CA ASN A 224 -0.79 24.68 4.16
C ASN A 224 -1.39 25.78 5.04
N LYS A 225 -1.12 25.77 6.36
CA LYS A 225 -1.59 26.80 7.28
C LYS A 225 -0.91 28.14 7.03
N GLU A 226 0.41 28.16 6.85
CA GLU A 226 1.17 29.37 6.55
C GLU A 226 0.64 30.04 5.28
N ALA A 227 0.44 29.26 4.21
CA ALA A 227 -0.14 29.77 2.96
C ALA A 227 -1.56 30.32 3.13
N PHE A 228 -2.38 29.68 3.97
CA PHE A 228 -3.72 30.17 4.29
C PHE A 228 -3.67 31.48 5.09
N ASP A 229 -2.80 31.55 6.12
CA ASP A 229 -2.64 32.72 6.98
C ASP A 229 -2.12 33.92 6.17
N GLU A 230 -1.19 33.70 5.23
CA GLU A 230 -0.74 34.73 4.26
C GLU A 230 -1.90 35.23 3.39
N ALA A 231 -2.68 34.34 2.78
CA ALA A 231 -3.82 34.72 1.96
C ALA A 231 -4.88 35.48 2.78
N TYR A 232 -5.11 35.07 4.03
CA TYR A 232 -6.03 35.71 4.96
C TYR A 232 -5.55 37.12 5.36
N LEU A 233 -4.26 37.29 5.62
CA LEU A 233 -3.63 38.60 5.85
C LEU A 233 -3.91 39.56 4.69
N TRP A 234 -3.72 39.11 3.45
CA TRP A 234 -4.01 39.93 2.26
C TRP A 234 -5.48 40.36 2.16
N ILE A 235 -6.42 39.50 2.54
CA ILE A 235 -7.85 39.86 2.57
C ILE A 235 -8.13 40.87 3.68
N SER A 236 -7.49 40.76 4.84
CA SER A 236 -7.74 41.64 5.99
C SER A 236 -7.15 43.06 5.86
N VAL A 237 -6.29 43.29 4.85
CA VAL A 237 -5.69 44.60 4.55
C VAL A 237 -6.55 45.41 3.54
N TYR A 238 -7.61 44.81 2.98
CA TYR A 238 -8.62 45.47 2.13
C TYR A 238 -9.99 45.49 2.80
#